data_AF-A0A3N0DB65-F1
#
_entry.id   AF-A0A3N0DB65-F1
#
_cell.length_a   1.000
_cell.length_b   1.000
_cell.length_c   1.000
_cell.angle_alpha   90.00
_cell.angle_beta   90.00
_cell.angle_gamma   90.00
#
_symmetry.space_group_name_H-M   'P 1'
#
loop_
_entity.id
_entity.type
_entity.pdbx_description
1 polymer ?
#
loop_
_entity_poly.entity_id
_entity_poly.type
_entity_poly.pdbx_seq_one_letter_code
_entity_poly.pdbx_strand_id
1 'polypeptide(L)'
;MTDFVREGRLFKVSGFNPSHRQLFLTSEATLMDQTTTRVEVYIGHVELMFLKPLYPNGLHIRKATAAEFAVLHERHGIPAGDAEYTWTLERGGDSFVVGANPSWREAEYELMGDRTSLYDASKPWPPEFPVESGHVS
;
A
#
# COMPACT_ATOMS: atom_id res chain seq x y z
N MET A 1 0.20 0.02 16.05
CA MET A 1 0.29 0.27 14.60
C MET A 1 0.88 -0.98 13.96
N THR A 2 0.19 -1.61 13.02
CA THR A 2 0.63 -2.87 12.41
C THR A 2 1.31 -2.55 11.09
N ASP A 3 2.57 -2.93 10.97
CA ASP A 3 3.30 -2.88 9.71
C ASP A 3 2.68 -3.88 8.73
N PHE A 4 2.53 -3.48 7.48
CA PHE A 4 2.17 -4.41 6.42
C PHE A 4 3.44 -4.94 5.78
N VAL A 5 3.68 -6.24 5.95
CA VAL A 5 4.82 -6.94 5.37
C VAL A 5 4.29 -8.08 4.51
N ARG A 6 4.58 -8.03 3.21
CA ARG A 6 4.37 -9.15 2.28
C ARG A 6 5.61 -9.29 1.42
N GLU A 7 6.38 -10.33 1.69
CA GLU A 7 7.62 -10.67 0.98
C GLU A 7 7.37 -11.77 -0.06
N GLY A 8 8.31 -11.94 -1.00
CA GLY A 8 8.24 -13.03 -1.98
C GLY A 8 7.14 -12.88 -3.03
N ARG A 9 6.61 -11.66 -3.21
CA ARG A 9 5.55 -11.35 -4.17
C ARG A 9 5.89 -10.07 -4.93
N LEU A 10 5.58 -10.02 -6.22
CA LEU A 10 5.66 -8.77 -6.99
C LEU A 10 4.51 -7.84 -6.63
N PHE A 11 4.82 -6.61 -6.21
CA PHE A 11 3.87 -5.51 -6.14
C PHE A 11 4.14 -4.48 -7.24
N LYS A 12 3.07 -3.88 -7.76
CA LYS A 12 3.13 -2.74 -8.68
C LYS A 12 2.13 -1.66 -8.28
N VAL A 13 2.38 -0.43 -8.73
CA VAL A 13 1.35 0.61 -8.72
C VAL A 13 0.29 0.23 -9.74
N SER A 14 -0.95 0.03 -9.28
CA SER A 14 -2.07 -0.35 -10.14
C SER A 14 -2.96 0.83 -10.51
N GLY A 15 -2.92 1.92 -9.74
CA GLY A 15 -3.61 3.15 -10.10
C GLY A 15 -3.31 4.31 -9.16
N PHE A 16 -3.46 5.52 -9.68
CA PHE A 16 -3.54 6.74 -8.89
C PHE A 16 -4.72 7.56 -9.40
N ASN A 17 -5.64 7.95 -8.52
CA ASN A 17 -6.75 8.85 -8.82
C ASN A 17 -6.41 10.25 -8.29
N PRO A 18 -6.06 11.23 -9.14
CA PRO A 18 -5.66 12.56 -8.69
C PRO A 18 -6.80 13.34 -8.03
N SER A 19 -8.04 13.21 -8.54
CA SER A 19 -9.20 13.95 -8.02
C SER A 19 -9.55 13.57 -6.59
N HIS A 20 -9.35 12.29 -6.24
CA HIS A 20 -9.59 11.79 -4.89
C HIS A 20 -8.30 11.59 -4.08
N ARG A 21 -7.14 11.84 -4.69
CA ARG A 21 -5.80 11.66 -4.10
C ARG A 21 -5.61 10.25 -3.53
N GLN A 22 -5.94 9.24 -4.33
CA GLN A 22 -5.93 7.84 -3.93
C GLN A 22 -4.86 7.06 -4.69
N LEU A 23 -4.02 6.35 -3.96
CA LEU A 23 -3.01 5.43 -4.51
C LEU A 23 -3.44 3.98 -4.27
N PHE A 24 -3.25 3.15 -5.30
CA PHE A 24 -3.48 1.73 -5.26
C PHE A 24 -2.20 0.97 -5.64
N LEU A 25 -1.82 -0.01 -4.82
CA LEU A 25 -0.81 -1.01 -5.16
C LEU A 25 -1.44 -2.39 -5.17
N THR A 26 -0.93 -3.27 -6.04
CA THR A 26 -1.49 -4.61 -6.19
C THR A 26 -0.39 -5.64 -6.38
N SER A 27 -0.57 -6.79 -5.73
CA SER A 27 0.12 -8.03 -6.05
C SER A 27 -0.92 -9.03 -6.54
N GLU A 28 -0.76 -9.51 -7.78
CA GLU A 28 -1.67 -10.50 -8.36
C GLU A 28 -1.34 -11.91 -7.84
N ALA A 29 -2.28 -12.83 -8.01
CA ALA A 29 -2.00 -14.25 -7.90
C ALA A 29 -1.19 -14.68 -9.12
N THR A 30 0.11 -14.94 -8.95
CA THR A 30 0.96 -15.45 -10.04
C THR A 30 1.58 -16.78 -9.65
N LEU A 31 1.76 -17.66 -10.65
CA LEU A 31 2.45 -18.93 -10.47
C LEU A 31 3.91 -18.73 -10.03
N MET A 32 4.53 -17.61 -10.40
CA MET A 32 5.91 -17.27 -10.02
C MET A 32 6.00 -16.95 -8.52
N ASP A 33 4.99 -16.29 -7.97
CA ASP A 33 4.90 -15.90 -6.56
C ASP A 33 4.29 -17.02 -5.67
N GLN A 34 3.95 -18.18 -6.26
CA GLN A 34 3.35 -19.36 -5.60
C GLN A 34 2.14 -19.02 -4.69
N THR A 35 1.33 -18.07 -5.13
CA THR A 35 0.19 -17.56 -4.37
C THR A 35 -1.09 -17.62 -5.20
N THR A 36 -2.19 -17.94 -4.52
CA THR A 36 -3.54 -18.04 -5.09
C THR A 36 -4.37 -16.77 -4.81
N THR A 37 -3.95 -15.99 -3.82
CA THR A 37 -4.60 -14.73 -3.44
C THR A 37 -4.08 -13.54 -4.25
N ARG A 38 -4.92 -12.52 -4.44
CA ARG A 38 -4.54 -11.15 -4.81
C ARG A 38 -4.51 -10.28 -3.57
N VAL A 39 -3.54 -9.36 -3.52
CA VAL A 39 -3.44 -8.35 -2.47
C VAL A 39 -3.60 -6.96 -3.09
N GLU A 40 -4.45 -6.12 -2.50
CA GLU A 40 -4.57 -4.70 -2.83
C GLU A 40 -4.28 -3.86 -1.61
N VAL A 41 -3.49 -2.81 -1.83
CA VAL A 41 -3.23 -1.75 -0.85
C VAL A 41 -3.84 -0.47 -1.36
N TYR A 42 -4.52 0.23 -0.46
CA TYR A 42 -5.12 1.54 -0.68
C TYR A 42 -4.50 2.57 0.28
N ILE A 43 -4.10 3.72 -0.25
CA ILE A 43 -3.68 4.89 0.53
C ILE A 43 -4.46 6.11 0.01
N GLY A 44 -5.27 6.71 0.88
CA GLY A 44 -6.03 7.93 0.58
C GLY A 44 -5.28 9.21 0.96
N HIS A 45 -5.82 10.37 0.55
CA HIS A 45 -5.26 11.69 0.88
C HIS A 45 -3.77 11.83 0.55
N VAL A 46 -3.32 11.25 -0.55
CA VAL A 46 -1.90 11.31 -0.96
C VAL A 46 -1.51 12.74 -1.30
N GLU A 47 -0.57 13.30 -0.55
CA GLU A 47 0.02 14.65 -0.73
C GLU A 47 1.25 14.58 -1.62
N LEU A 48 2.13 13.62 -1.33
CA LEU A 48 3.40 13.43 -1.98
C LEU A 48 3.72 11.95 -2.04
N MET A 49 4.35 11.51 -3.12
CA MET A 49 4.78 10.12 -3.26
C MET A 49 6.05 10.04 -4.08
N PHE A 50 6.97 9.17 -3.67
CA PHE A 50 8.12 8.76 -4.44
C PHE A 50 8.08 7.24 -4.55
N LEU A 51 7.70 6.74 -5.72
CA LEU A 51 7.37 5.33 -5.91
C LEU A 51 8.38 4.67 -6.84
N LYS A 52 8.71 3.41 -6.53
CA LYS A 52 9.28 2.52 -7.53
C LYS A 52 8.18 2.08 -8.49
N PRO A 53 8.50 1.85 -9.78
CA PRO A 53 7.53 1.30 -10.71
C PRO A 53 7.08 -0.12 -10.28
N LEU A 54 7.99 -0.88 -9.67
CA LEU A 54 7.79 -2.26 -9.22
C LEU A 54 8.53 -2.52 -7.90
N TYR A 55 7.96 -3.39 -7.08
CA TYR A 55 8.56 -3.91 -5.85
C TYR A 55 8.67 -5.45 -5.98
N PRO A 56 9.78 -5.96 -6.56
CA PRO A 56 9.90 -7.38 -6.91
C PRO A 56 10.06 -8.30 -5.68
N ASN A 57 10.55 -7.76 -4.56
CA ASN A 57 10.82 -8.54 -3.35
C ASN A 57 9.69 -8.41 -2.31
N GLY A 58 8.53 -7.90 -2.70
CA GLY A 58 7.45 -7.60 -1.79
C GLY A 58 7.35 -6.13 -1.40
N LEU A 59 6.35 -5.85 -0.58
CA LEU A 59 6.02 -4.52 -0.10
C LEU A 59 6.13 -4.48 1.43
N HIS A 60 6.74 -3.41 1.94
CA HIS A 60 6.96 -3.21 3.36
C HIS A 60 6.45 -1.83 3.76
N ILE A 61 5.16 -1.77 4.12
CA ILE A 61 4.52 -0.52 4.50
C ILE A 61 4.57 -0.36 6.00
N ARG A 62 5.20 0.72 6.43
CA ARG A 62 5.24 1.15 7.82
C ARG A 62 5.42 2.64 7.91
N LYS A 63 5.15 3.22 9.06
CA LYS A 63 5.46 4.63 9.30
C LYS A 63 6.98 4.84 9.23
N ALA A 64 7.40 5.95 8.65
CA ALA A 64 8.79 6.37 8.68
C ALA A 64 9.24 6.57 10.14
N THR A 65 10.40 6.05 10.50
CA THR A 65 11.02 6.41 11.78
C THR A 65 11.43 7.88 11.76
N ALA A 66 11.68 8.49 12.93
CA ALA A 66 12.13 9.88 12.99
C ALA A 66 13.41 10.14 12.16
N ALA A 67 14.35 9.19 12.15
CA ALA A 67 15.58 9.29 11.37
C ALA A 67 15.31 9.23 9.86
N GLU A 68 14.45 8.33 9.42
CA GLU A 68 14.08 8.22 8.00
C GLU A 68 13.27 9.42 7.54
N PHE A 69 12.32 9.87 8.37
CA PHE A 69 11.55 11.06 8.09
C PHE A 69 12.46 12.28 7.96
N ALA A 70 13.47 12.46 8.83
CA ALA A 70 14.41 13.58 8.72
C ALA A 70 15.11 13.61 7.34
N VAL A 71 15.55 12.45 6.83
CA VAL A 71 16.15 12.33 5.50
C VAL A 71 15.14 12.67 4.40
N LEU A 72 13.91 12.17 4.50
CA LEU A 72 12.85 12.44 3.52
C LEU A 72 12.40 13.92 3.55
N HIS A 73 12.30 14.51 4.74
CA HIS A 73 12.02 15.92 4.98
C HIS A 73 13.04 16.81 4.29
N GLU A 74 14.33 16.58 4.54
CA GLU A 74 15.42 17.36 3.96
C GLU A 74 15.46 17.22 2.43
N ARG A 75 15.31 16.00 1.93
CA ARG A 75 15.44 15.71 0.49
C ARG A 75 14.24 16.15 -0.35
N HIS A 76 13.04 15.97 0.18
CA HIS A 76 11.79 16.13 -0.58
C HIS A 76 10.92 17.30 -0.09
N GLY A 77 11.33 18.01 0.96
CA GLY A 77 10.62 19.17 1.48
C GLY A 77 9.29 18.82 2.16
N ILE A 78 9.17 17.61 2.71
CA ILE A 78 7.94 17.17 3.40
C ILE A 78 7.72 18.02 4.64
N PRO A 79 6.56 18.68 4.87
CA PRO A 79 6.32 19.46 6.08
C PRO A 79 6.53 18.64 7.37
N ALA A 80 7.11 19.24 8.40
CA ALA A 80 7.40 18.55 9.67
C ALA A 80 6.14 17.96 10.35
N GLY A 81 4.98 18.59 10.16
CA GLY A 81 3.69 18.09 10.65
C GLY A 81 3.22 16.81 9.98
N ASP A 82 3.81 16.43 8.85
CA ASP A 82 3.42 15.25 8.08
C ASP A 82 4.23 14.00 8.43
N ALA A 83 5.10 14.09 9.45
CA ALA A 83 5.86 12.95 9.95
C ALA A 83 4.97 11.77 10.32
N GLU A 84 3.81 12.05 10.92
CA GLU A 84 2.84 11.02 11.33
C GLU A 84 2.07 10.40 10.16
N TYR A 85 2.13 11.02 8.99
CA TYR A 85 1.44 10.60 7.77
C TYR A 85 2.42 10.12 6.69
N THR A 86 3.70 9.98 7.02
CA THR A 86 4.74 9.52 6.09
C THR A 86 4.98 8.02 6.24
N TRP A 87 4.74 7.28 5.16
CA TRP A 87 4.85 5.83 5.09
C TRP A 87 5.98 5.42 4.15
N THR A 88 6.91 4.59 4.61
CA THR A 88 7.91 3.93 3.75
C THR A 88 7.28 2.70 3.12
N LEU A 89 7.61 2.39 1.86
CA LEU A 89 7.06 1.24 1.13
C LEU A 89 8.03 0.06 0.98
N GLU A 90 9.29 0.24 1.38
CA GLU A 90 10.33 -0.79 1.34
C GLU A 90 11.26 -0.71 2.55
N ARG A 91 12.11 -1.71 2.74
CA ARG A 91 13.14 -1.67 3.78
C ARG A 91 14.32 -0.80 3.34
N GLY A 92 14.59 0.26 4.11
CA GLY A 92 15.82 1.05 3.99
C GLY A 92 16.00 1.77 2.64
N GLY A 93 14.91 1.98 1.90
CA GLY A 93 14.93 2.69 0.62
C GLY A 93 14.17 4.01 0.66
N ASP A 94 14.23 4.73 -0.44
CA ASP A 94 13.65 6.07 -0.57
C ASP A 94 12.20 6.05 -1.05
N SER A 95 11.57 4.88 -1.21
CA SER A 95 10.18 4.83 -1.64
C SER A 95 9.23 5.14 -0.49
N PHE A 96 8.42 6.19 -0.65
CA PHE A 96 7.51 6.67 0.38
C PHE A 96 6.22 7.26 -0.19
N VAL A 97 5.23 7.39 0.70
CA VAL A 97 3.98 8.10 0.48
C VAL A 97 3.65 8.94 1.71
N VAL A 98 3.28 10.20 1.50
CA VAL A 98 2.64 11.04 2.52
C VAL A 98 1.13 11.00 2.28
N GLY A 99 0.38 10.46 3.24
CA GLY A 99 -1.06 10.30 3.13
C GLY A 99 -1.71 9.63 4.34
N ALA A 100 -3.02 9.36 4.22
CA ALA A 100 -3.79 8.70 5.26
C ALA A 100 -3.30 7.26 5.51
N ASN A 101 -3.85 6.63 6.55
CA ASN A 101 -3.47 5.26 6.91
C ASN A 101 -3.65 4.28 5.74
N PRO A 102 -2.62 3.50 5.43
CA PRO A 102 -2.73 2.40 4.50
C PRO A 102 -3.79 1.39 4.97
N SER A 103 -4.64 0.98 4.04
CA SER A 103 -5.50 -0.19 4.20
C SER A 103 -5.07 -1.24 3.19
N TRP A 104 -5.27 -2.51 3.53
CA TRP A 104 -5.02 -3.58 2.59
C TRP A 104 -6.08 -4.66 2.67
N ARG A 105 -6.25 -5.37 1.56
CA ARG A 105 -7.20 -6.47 1.40
C ARG A 105 -6.51 -7.59 0.65
N GLU A 106 -6.76 -8.81 1.08
CA GLU A 106 -6.23 -10.02 0.46
C GLU A 106 -7.41 -10.98 0.25
N ALA A 107 -7.55 -11.53 -0.95
CA ALA A 107 -8.62 -12.49 -1.28
C ALA A 107 -8.19 -13.43 -2.41
N GLU A 108 -8.78 -14.63 -2.45
CA GLU A 108 -8.56 -15.59 -3.53
C GLU A 108 -8.98 -15.05 -4.91
N TYR A 109 -8.19 -15.35 -5.93
CA TYR A 109 -8.43 -14.86 -7.30
C TYR A 109 -9.77 -15.37 -7.85
N GLU A 110 -10.12 -16.64 -7.58
CA GLU A 110 -11.40 -17.22 -8.03
C GLU A 110 -12.62 -16.48 -7.47
N LEU A 111 -12.50 -15.92 -6.27
CA LEU A 111 -13.56 -15.15 -5.62
C LEU A 111 -13.68 -13.72 -6.16
N MET A 112 -12.76 -13.29 -7.01
CA MET A 112 -12.88 -12.00 -7.68
C MET A 112 -13.99 -12.02 -8.74
N GLY A 113 -14.28 -13.15 -9.39
CA GLY A 113 -15.30 -13.20 -10.44
C GLY A 113 -15.09 -12.12 -11.52
N ASP A 114 -16.05 -11.20 -11.66
CA ASP A 114 -15.98 -10.03 -12.54
C ASP A 114 -15.50 -8.74 -11.85
N ARG A 115 -15.03 -8.83 -10.60
CA ARG A 115 -14.46 -7.70 -9.83
C ARG A 115 -13.06 -7.38 -10.35
N THR A 116 -12.81 -6.10 -10.58
CA THR A 116 -11.48 -5.59 -10.98
C THR A 116 -10.68 -4.99 -9.82
N SER A 117 -11.35 -4.67 -8.70
CA SER A 117 -10.72 -4.18 -7.46
C SER A 117 -11.38 -4.73 -6.19
N LEU A 118 -10.56 -5.12 -5.21
CA LEU A 118 -10.98 -5.49 -3.86
C LEU A 118 -11.61 -4.33 -3.07
N TYR A 119 -11.49 -3.08 -3.55
CA TYR A 119 -12.15 -1.90 -2.99
C TYR A 119 -13.42 -1.47 -3.74
N ASP A 120 -13.95 -2.31 -4.64
CA ASP A 120 -15.26 -2.08 -5.28
C ASP A 120 -16.41 -2.19 -4.27
N ALA A 121 -16.87 -1.04 -3.80
CA ALA A 121 -17.95 -0.90 -2.82
C ALA A 121 -19.34 -1.28 -3.35
N SER A 122 -19.50 -1.46 -4.67
CA SER A 122 -20.77 -1.91 -5.26
C SER A 122 -21.00 -3.42 -5.08
N LYS A 123 -19.96 -4.17 -4.68
CA LYS A 123 -20.00 -5.62 -4.51
C LYS A 123 -19.76 -5.99 -3.04
N PRO A 124 -20.45 -7.02 -2.51
CA PRO A 124 -20.23 -7.48 -1.13
C PRO A 124 -18.78 -7.96 -0.92
N TRP A 125 -18.26 -7.80 0.29
CA TRP A 125 -16.94 -8.32 0.66
C TRP A 125 -17.03 -9.83 0.96
N PRO A 126 -16.09 -10.68 0.48
CA PRO A 126 -16.07 -12.09 0.82
C PRO A 126 -15.86 -12.28 2.33
N PRO A 127 -16.76 -12.97 3.05
CA PRO A 127 -16.72 -13.05 4.51
C PRO A 127 -15.55 -13.89 5.04
N GLU A 128 -14.95 -14.74 4.21
CA GLU A 128 -13.84 -15.63 4.59
C GLU A 128 -12.47 -14.95 4.60
N PHE A 129 -12.37 -13.67 4.18
CA PHE A 129 -11.13 -12.90 4.21
C PHE A 129 -11.20 -11.72 5.17
N PRO A 130 -10.22 -11.57 6.08
CA PRO A 130 -10.19 -10.43 6.99
C PRO A 130 -9.99 -9.14 6.20
N VAL A 131 -10.74 -8.10 6.57
CA VAL A 131 -10.42 -6.72 6.17
C VAL A 131 -9.41 -6.20 7.17
N GLU A 132 -8.19 -5.93 6.72
CA GLU A 132 -7.13 -5.39 7.55
C GLU A 132 -6.88 -3.90 7.23
N SER A 133 -6.60 -3.11 8.26
CA SER A 133 -6.28 -1.69 8.11
C SER A 133 -5.19 -1.29 9.09
N GLY A 134 -4.31 -0.38 8.67
CA GLY A 134 -3.39 0.29 9.58
C GLY A 134 -4.18 1.16 10.55
N HIS A 135 -4.26 0.77 11.82
CA HIS A 135 -4.91 1.58 12.86
C HIS A 135 -3.99 2.72 13.31
N VAL A 136 -4.53 3.94 13.40
CA VAL A 136 -3.97 5.05 14.19
C VAL A 136 -4.72 5.06 15.52
N SER A 137 -3.98 4.83 16.59
CA SER A 137 -4.37 5.19 17.95
C SER A 137 -3.79 6.55 18.29
#